data_AF-A0A1I8N651-F1
#
_entry.id   AF-A0A1I8N651-F1
#
_cell.length_a   1.000
_cell.length_b   1.000
_cell.length_c   1.000
_cell.angle_alpha   90.00
_cell.angle_beta   90.00
_cell.angle_gamma   90.00
#
_symmetry.space_group_name_H-M   'P 1'
#
loop_
_entity.id
_entity.type
_entity.pdbx_description
1 polymer ?
#
loop_
_entity_poly.entity_id
_entity_poly.type
_entity_poly.pdbx_seq_one_letter_code
_entity_poly.pdbx_strand_id
1 'polypeptide(L)'
;RAGKTLYFSSYTVEFDKTYIQDHRLKLQNTSVDVILNIARDFTQDPWIVTEIFVRERRKPAFRKLINYDVNVCHLLGKGDMNLITVWVQNFLKMGNLPRSCPIRKGNYSWYKIRPEKVNIPDVLPSA
;
A
#
# COMPACT_ATOMS: atom_id res chain seq x y z
N ARG A 1 -30.10 8.85 0.75
CA ARG A 1 -29.31 7.89 1.56
C ARG A 1 -27.90 8.45 1.68
N ALA A 2 -27.44 8.84 2.87
CA ALA A 2 -26.05 9.25 3.06
C ALA A 2 -25.15 8.04 2.81
N GLY A 3 -24.27 8.10 1.81
CA GLY A 3 -23.34 7.02 1.49
C GLY A 3 -22.37 6.77 2.64
N LYS A 4 -21.89 5.53 2.78
CA LYS A 4 -20.79 5.22 3.69
C LYS A 4 -19.51 5.85 3.13
N THR A 5 -18.92 6.80 3.85
CA THR A 5 -17.63 7.42 3.48
C THR A 5 -16.48 6.71 4.19
N LEU A 6 -15.43 6.36 3.45
CA LEU A 6 -14.21 5.77 4.00
C LEU A 6 -13.13 6.86 4.14
N TYR A 7 -12.31 6.78 5.17
CA TYR A 7 -11.17 7.67 5.36
C TYR A 7 -10.03 6.92 6.05
N PHE A 8 -8.80 7.28 5.70
CA PHE A 8 -7.62 6.76 6.41
C PHE A 8 -7.52 7.44 7.78
N SER A 9 -7.45 6.66 8.86
CA SER A 9 -7.42 7.19 10.22
C SER A 9 -6.04 7.20 10.87
N SER A 10 -5.20 6.22 10.52
CA SER A 10 -3.90 5.99 11.13
C SER A 10 -3.08 5.07 10.23
N TYR A 11 -1.77 5.04 10.44
CA TYR A 11 -0.88 4.11 9.79
C TYR A 11 0.30 3.78 10.71
N THR A 12 0.93 2.65 10.44
CA THR A 12 2.23 2.26 10.99
C THR A 12 3.06 1.75 9.81
N VAL A 13 4.34 2.04 9.83
CA VAL A 13 5.25 1.65 8.76
C VAL A 13 6.61 1.30 9.34
N GLU A 14 7.11 0.14 8.93
CA GLU A 14 8.42 -0.38 9.29
C GLU A 14 9.17 -0.73 8.02
N PHE A 15 10.48 -0.52 8.02
CA PHE A 15 11.33 -0.74 6.86
C PHE A 15 12.79 -0.91 7.26
N ASP A 16 13.53 -1.61 6.41
CA ASP A 16 14.97 -1.73 6.56
C ASP A 16 15.66 -0.41 6.17
N LYS A 17 16.26 0.24 7.18
CA LYS A 17 16.98 1.52 7.02
C LYS A 17 18.26 1.40 6.17
N THR A 18 18.72 0.19 5.88
CA THR A 18 19.82 -0.07 4.95
C THR A 18 19.44 0.31 3.53
N TYR A 19 18.18 0.06 3.14
CA TYR A 19 17.68 0.28 1.79
C TYR A 19 16.77 1.50 1.68
N ILE A 20 16.00 1.81 2.73
CA ILE A 20 14.99 2.87 2.72
C ILE A 20 15.41 3.95 3.72
N GLN A 21 15.56 5.18 3.23
CA GLN A 21 15.90 6.34 4.04
C GLN A 21 14.66 6.96 4.71
N ASP A 22 13.55 7.03 3.98
CA ASP A 22 12.29 7.59 4.45
C ASP A 22 11.13 6.79 3.86
N HIS A 23 10.20 6.35 4.69
CA HIS A 23 8.93 5.82 4.23
C HIS A 23 7.86 6.32 5.19
N ARG A 24 7.03 7.25 4.73
CA ARG A 24 6.05 7.93 5.57
C ARG A 24 4.77 8.22 4.81
N LEU A 25 3.67 8.18 5.56
CA LEU A 25 2.35 8.51 5.05
C LEU A 25 1.91 9.85 5.65
N LYS A 26 1.34 10.73 4.83
CA LYS A 26 0.77 11.99 5.28
C LYS A 26 -0.74 11.94 5.07
N LEU A 27 -1.46 11.74 6.16
CA LEU A 27 -2.92 11.78 6.18
C LEU A 27 -3.39 13.23 6.06
N GLN A 28 -4.16 13.55 5.02
CA GLN A 28 -4.71 14.87 4.77
C GLN A 28 -6.20 14.77 4.41
N ASN A 29 -7.08 15.22 5.32
CA ASN A 29 -8.54 15.16 5.19
C ASN A 29 -9.05 13.72 4.96
N THR A 30 -9.31 13.37 3.70
CA THR A 30 -9.80 12.05 3.22
C THR A 30 -8.81 11.37 2.27
N SER A 31 -7.60 11.91 2.16
CA SER A 31 -6.54 11.41 1.31
C SER A 31 -5.27 11.10 2.08
N VAL A 32 -4.40 10.32 1.48
CA VAL A 32 -3.06 10.04 1.97
C VAL A 32 -2.05 10.34 0.88
N ASP A 33 -0.96 10.97 1.26
CA ASP A 33 0.26 11.00 0.45
C ASP A 33 1.22 9.95 1.00
N VAL A 34 1.88 9.22 0.13
CA VAL A 34 2.92 8.24 0.50
C VAL A 34 4.23 8.74 -0.07
N ILE A 35 5.26 8.80 0.78
CA ILE A 35 6.61 9.24 0.43
C ILE A 35 7.54 8.08 0.73
N LEU A 36 8.33 7.66 -0.25
CA LEU A 36 9.28 6.55 -0.16
C LEU A 36 10.61 6.97 -0.79
N ASN A 37 11.65 7.14 0.02
CA ASN A 37 12.99 7.45 -0.43
C ASN A 37 13.86 6.21 -0.26
N ILE A 38 14.27 5.62 -1.38
CA ILE A 38 15.14 4.45 -1.45
C ILE A 38 16.59 4.93 -1.52
N ALA A 39 17.39 4.59 -0.52
CA ALA A 39 18.80 4.95 -0.40
C ALA A 39 19.72 4.04 -1.25
N ARG A 40 19.32 2.79 -1.45
CA ARG A 40 20.12 1.77 -2.16
C ARG A 40 19.25 0.98 -3.11
N ASP A 41 19.80 0.67 -4.28
CA ASP A 41 19.14 -0.20 -5.25
C ASP A 41 18.75 -1.54 -4.60
N PHE A 42 17.51 -1.95 -4.81
CA PHE A 42 17.08 -3.32 -4.53
C PHE A 42 17.51 -4.21 -5.69
N THR A 43 18.65 -4.88 -5.52
CA THR A 43 19.17 -5.89 -6.48
C THR A 43 18.52 -7.26 -6.28
N GLN A 44 17.89 -7.49 -5.13
CA GLN A 44 17.07 -8.64 -4.82
C GLN A 44 15.61 -8.20 -4.68
N ASP A 45 14.70 -9.16 -4.75
CA ASP A 45 13.26 -8.91 -4.68
C ASP A 45 12.84 -8.40 -3.28
N PRO A 46 12.33 -7.15 -3.17
CA PRO A 46 11.81 -6.67 -1.91
C PRO A 46 10.44 -7.29 -1.64
N TRP A 47 10.19 -7.58 -0.36
CA TRP A 47 8.90 -8.05 0.14
C TRP A 47 8.19 -6.94 0.90
N ILE A 48 6.88 -6.82 0.68
CA ILE A 48 6.00 -5.92 1.43
C ILE A 48 5.01 -6.77 2.21
N VAL A 49 4.99 -6.58 3.52
CA VAL A 49 3.93 -7.09 4.40
C VAL A 49 2.88 -6.01 4.53
N THR A 50 1.63 -6.30 4.14
CA THR A 50 0.53 -5.33 4.18
C THR A 50 -0.61 -5.83 5.04
N GLU A 51 -0.92 -5.05 6.08
CA GLU A 51 -2.13 -5.23 6.88
C GLU A 51 -3.04 -4.00 6.76
N ILE A 52 -4.30 -4.22 6.42
CA ILE A 52 -5.33 -3.16 6.44
C ILE A 52 -6.38 -3.53 7.45
N PHE A 53 -6.73 -2.56 8.28
CA PHE A 53 -7.80 -2.66 9.25
C PHE A 53 -8.88 -1.63 8.98
N VAL A 54 -10.12 -1.98 9.23
CA VAL A 54 -11.25 -1.05 9.17
C VAL A 54 -12.00 -1.03 10.48
N ARG A 55 -12.55 0.13 10.81
CA ARG A 55 -13.37 0.32 11.99
C ARG A 55 -14.58 1.17 11.64
N GLU A 56 -15.74 0.74 12.10
CA GLU A 56 -16.93 1.58 12.06
C GLU A 56 -16.79 2.71 13.08
N ARG A 57 -17.17 3.94 12.73
CA ARG A 57 -17.00 5.12 13.60
C ARG A 57 -17.57 4.95 15.02
N ARG A 58 -18.64 4.16 15.19
CA ARG A 58 -19.32 3.91 16.47
C ARG A 58 -18.80 2.68 17.22
N LYS A 59 -17.90 1.89 16.64
CA LYS A 59 -17.34 0.70 17.27
C LYS A 59 -15.89 0.97 17.67
N PRO A 60 -15.43 0.54 18.85
CA PRO A 60 -14.07 0.80 19.30
C PRO A 60 -13.04 -0.09 18.59
N ALA A 61 -13.43 -1.30 18.17
CA ALA A 61 -12.53 -2.30 17.63
C ALA A 61 -12.29 -2.17 16.13
N PHE A 62 -11.03 -2.30 15.73
CA PHE A 62 -10.62 -2.50 14.34
C PHE A 62 -10.81 -3.98 13.97
N ARG A 63 -11.34 -4.25 12.77
CA ARG A 63 -11.33 -5.57 12.15
C ARG A 63 -10.25 -5.61 11.06
N LYS A 64 -9.50 -6.71 10.98
CA LYS A 64 -8.54 -6.92 9.89
C LYS A 64 -9.30 -7.20 8.59
N LEU A 65 -8.93 -6.51 7.51
CA LEU A 65 -9.48 -6.68 6.16
C LEU A 65 -8.51 -7.43 5.26
N ILE A 66 -7.23 -7.07 5.29
CA ILE A 66 -6.21 -7.58 4.39
C ILE A 66 -5.02 -7.95 5.25
N ASN A 67 -4.44 -9.12 5.00
CA ASN A 67 -3.18 -9.58 5.56
C ASN A 67 -2.45 -10.40 4.51
N TYR A 68 -1.55 -9.75 3.77
CA TYR A 68 -0.86 -10.42 2.68
C TYR A 68 0.58 -9.93 2.54
N ASP A 69 1.44 -10.88 2.22
CA ASP A 69 2.83 -10.66 1.89
C ASP A 69 3.00 -10.69 0.39
N VAL A 70 3.72 -9.72 -0.14
CA VAL A 70 3.82 -9.52 -1.57
C VAL A 70 5.26 -9.26 -1.98
N ASN A 71 5.77 -10.10 -2.87
CA ASN A 71 7.03 -9.85 -3.57
C ASN A 71 6.83 -8.78 -4.64
N VAL A 72 7.50 -7.64 -4.50
CA VAL A 72 7.31 -6.48 -5.37
C VAL A 72 7.79 -6.76 -6.80
N CYS A 73 8.93 -7.44 -6.97
CA CYS A 73 9.44 -7.72 -8.31
C CYS A 73 8.56 -8.72 -9.06
N HIS A 74 8.03 -9.72 -8.37
CA HIS A 74 7.03 -10.63 -8.91
C HIS A 74 5.77 -9.88 -9.38
N LEU A 75 5.29 -8.91 -8.58
CA LEU A 75 4.17 -8.05 -9.02
C LEU A 75 4.48 -7.24 -10.26
N LEU A 76 5.67 -6.63 -10.35
CA LEU A 76 6.03 -5.76 -11.46
C LEU A 76 6.29 -6.57 -12.75
N GLY A 77 6.73 -7.82 -12.63
CA GLY A 77 7.15 -8.70 -13.73
C GLY A 77 6.08 -9.55 -14.42
N LYS A 78 4.78 -9.35 -14.13
CA LYS A 78 3.64 -10.21 -14.56
C LYS A 78 3.59 -11.58 -13.87
N GLY A 79 3.82 -11.61 -12.56
CA GLY A 79 3.53 -12.77 -11.72
C GLY A 79 2.04 -13.15 -11.66
N ASP A 80 1.71 -14.17 -10.86
CA ASP A 80 0.36 -14.69 -10.75
C ASP A 80 -0.62 -13.61 -10.25
N MET A 81 -1.72 -13.46 -10.99
CA MET A 81 -2.69 -12.40 -10.78
C MET A 81 -3.84 -12.91 -9.93
N ASN A 82 -3.88 -12.50 -8.67
CA ASN A 82 -5.02 -12.63 -7.78
C ASN A 82 -5.57 -11.23 -7.44
N LEU A 83 -6.69 -11.18 -6.72
CA LEU A 83 -7.35 -9.90 -6.40
C LEU A 83 -6.43 -8.93 -5.63
N ILE A 84 -5.62 -9.46 -4.70
CA ILE A 84 -4.69 -8.66 -3.91
C ILE A 84 -3.52 -8.16 -4.77
N THR A 85 -2.92 -9.03 -5.58
CA THR A 85 -1.79 -8.63 -6.44
C THR A 85 -2.22 -7.60 -7.49
N VAL A 86 -3.42 -7.74 -8.06
CA VAL A 86 -4.03 -6.72 -8.94
C VAL A 86 -4.25 -5.41 -8.20
N TRP A 87 -4.78 -5.46 -6.98
CA TRP A 87 -5.01 -4.29 -6.14
C TRP A 87 -3.71 -3.54 -5.82
N VAL A 88 -2.67 -4.26 -5.36
CA VAL A 88 -1.36 -3.66 -5.07
C VAL A 88 -0.74 -3.10 -6.35
N GLN A 89 -0.77 -3.81 -7.48
CA GLN A 89 -0.29 -3.27 -8.75
C GLN A 89 -1.00 -1.99 -9.16
N ASN A 90 -2.32 -1.91 -8.97
CA ASN A 90 -3.09 -0.71 -9.28
C ASN A 90 -2.69 0.46 -8.37
N PHE A 91 -2.48 0.20 -7.07
CA PHE A 91 -1.94 1.20 -6.16
C PHE A 91 -0.54 1.68 -6.59
N LEU A 92 0.38 0.76 -6.89
CA LEU A 92 1.75 1.11 -7.33
C LEU A 92 1.73 1.97 -8.60
N LYS A 93 0.83 1.69 -9.56
CA LYS A 93 0.66 2.47 -10.80
C LYS A 93 0.19 3.92 -10.58
N MET A 94 -0.38 4.25 -9.42
CA MET A 94 -0.83 5.62 -9.11
C MET A 94 0.32 6.57 -8.74
N GLY A 95 1.51 6.03 -8.46
CA GLY A 95 2.71 6.79 -8.13
C GLY A 95 3.73 6.78 -9.26
N ASN A 96 4.97 7.10 -8.92
CA ASN A 96 6.11 7.15 -9.84
C ASN A 96 7.12 5.99 -9.65
N LEU A 97 6.74 4.93 -8.92
CA LEU A 97 7.59 3.74 -8.77
C LEU A 97 7.79 3.06 -10.14
N PRO A 98 9.01 2.60 -10.49
CA PRO A 98 9.24 1.90 -11.75
C PRO A 98 8.36 0.66 -11.88
N ARG A 99 8.01 0.33 -13.12
CA ARG A 99 7.15 -0.82 -13.46
C ARG A 99 7.93 -2.12 -13.69
N SER A 100 9.22 -2.11 -13.41
CA SER A 100 10.11 -3.24 -13.57
C SER A 100 11.18 -3.20 -12.49
N CYS A 101 11.72 -4.37 -12.16
CA CYS A 101 12.89 -4.50 -11.32
C CYS A 101 14.19 -4.42 -12.13
N PRO A 102 15.33 -4.08 -11.51
CA PRO A 102 15.50 -3.72 -10.09
C PRO A 102 14.93 -2.34 -9.74
N ILE A 103 14.45 -2.18 -8.49
CA ILE A 103 14.00 -0.89 -7.98
C ILE A 103 15.23 -0.07 -7.62
N ARG A 104 15.45 1.04 -8.33
CA ARG A 104 16.62 1.89 -8.16
C ARG A 104 16.49 2.78 -6.94
N LYS A 105 17.63 3.28 -6.44
CA LYS A 105 17.66 4.40 -5.50
C LYS A 105 16.93 5.60 -6.11
N GLY A 106 16.19 6.31 -5.27
CA GLY A 106 15.39 7.43 -5.73
C GLY A 106 14.27 7.80 -4.78
N ASN A 107 13.58 8.88 -5.13
CA ASN A 107 12.45 9.40 -4.38
C ASN A 107 11.16 9.07 -5.12
N TYR A 108 10.33 8.29 -4.45
CA TYR A 108 9.06 7.80 -4.95
C TYR A 108 7.91 8.36 -4.13
N SER A 109 6.80 8.62 -4.79
CA SER A 109 5.64 9.20 -4.15
C SER A 109 4.33 8.86 -4.83
N TRP A 110 3.31 8.87 -3.99
CA TRP A 110 1.90 8.79 -4.34
C TRP A 110 1.20 9.96 -3.67
N TYR A 111 0.40 10.73 -4.41
CA TYR A 111 -0.24 11.93 -3.88
C TYR A 111 -1.75 11.85 -3.98
N LYS A 112 -2.43 12.40 -2.97
CA LYS A 112 -3.90 12.55 -2.91
C LYS A 112 -4.64 11.23 -3.13
N ILE A 113 -4.08 10.13 -2.61
CA ILE A 113 -4.68 8.81 -2.71
C ILE A 113 -5.91 8.77 -1.79
N ARG A 114 -7.06 8.36 -2.32
CA ARG A 114 -8.31 8.29 -1.56
C ARG A 114 -8.77 6.84 -1.44
N PRO A 115 -9.34 6.39 -0.30
CA PRO A 115 -9.77 5.00 -0.12
C PRO A 115 -10.69 4.50 -1.25
N GLU A 116 -11.59 5.36 -1.75
CA GLU A 116 -12.52 5.03 -2.83
C GLU A 116 -11.82 4.80 -4.18
N LYS A 117 -10.64 5.41 -4.38
CA LYS A 117 -9.84 5.25 -5.61
C LYS A 117 -8.94 4.02 -5.57
N VAL A 118 -8.53 3.59 -4.38
CA VAL A 118 -7.66 2.41 -4.23
C VAL A 118 -8.46 1.12 -4.39
N ASN A 119 -9.80 1.16 -4.39
CA ASN A 119 -10.66 -0.03 -4.50
C ASN A 119 -10.19 -1.16 -3.58
N ILE A 120 -9.94 -0.83 -2.30
CA ILE A 120 -9.47 -1.80 -1.31
C ILE A 120 -10.46 -2.97 -1.31
N PRO A 121 -10.02 -4.17 -1.73
CA PRO A 121 -10.95 -5.27 -1.90
C PRO A 121 -11.49 -5.70 -0.53
N ASP A 122 -12.79 -5.97 -0.46
CA ASP A 122 -13.46 -6.46 0.74
C ASP A 122 -13.22 -7.99 0.84
N VAL A 123 -11.94 -8.36 0.94
CA VAL A 123 -11.54 -9.76 1.00
C VAL A 123 -11.65 -10.22 2.45
N LEU A 124 -12.84 -10.63 2.85
CA LEU A 124 -12.94 -11.53 3.98
C LEU A 124 -12.25 -12.85 3.58
N PRO A 125 -11.33 -13.42 4.38
CA PRO A 125 -11.30 -14.87 4.44
C PRO A 125 -12.70 -15.27 4.92
N SER A 126 -13.43 -16.00 4.08
CA SER A 126 -14.57 -16.78 4.56
C SER A 126 -14.06 -17.66 5.70
N ALA A 127 -14.79 -17.60 6.82
CA ALA A 127 -14.68 -18.41 8.03
C ALA A 127 -13.83 -19.69 7.92
#